data_AF-A0A9W9FDY9-F1
#
_entry.id   AF-A0A9W9FDY9-F1
#
_cell.length_a   1.000
_cell.length_b   1.000
_cell.length_c   1.000
_cell.angle_alpha   90.00
_cell.angle_beta   90.00
_cell.angle_gamma   90.00
#
_symmetry.space_group_name_H-M   'P 1'
#
loop_
_entity.id
_entity.type
_entity.pdbx_description
1 polymer ?
#
loop_
_entity_poly.entity_id
_entity_poly.type
_entity_poly.pdbx_seq_one_letter_code
_entity_poly.pdbx_strand_id
1 'polypeptide(L)'
;MGIYSLTRIFWSLYTTQSTETRKPPRVVSSIQKYRPTGVDEAANIILTFPRDGHSGGNLVGIATTSFRIPSDIDNKRASGPAVRSQSTKGELQVWSPIYRQTRISSFFLMGLSKDKHWSQPGPGPGSNRHNGYLDNTYPESEGYGMFWEADEETLAPTEGRKAGRYEVLDESTIVMDVMDEVRNQHDLHYPSNIKVTH
;
A
#
# COMPACT_ATOMS: atom_id res chain seq x y z
N MET A 1 10.20 -4.83 -1.15
CA MET A 1 8.95 -5.36 -0.54
C MET A 1 8.17 -4.31 0.29
N GLY A 2 8.31 -3.00 -0.01
CA GLY A 2 7.64 -1.93 0.75
C GLY A 2 6.37 -1.35 0.12
N ILE A 3 6.02 -1.73 -1.12
CA ILE A 3 5.04 -0.99 -1.92
C ILE A 3 3.68 -0.87 -1.22
N TYR A 4 3.11 -1.96 -0.70
CA TYR A 4 1.79 -1.89 -0.06
C TYR A 4 1.75 -0.97 1.17
N SER A 5 2.86 -0.81 1.90
CA SER A 5 2.91 0.16 3.00
C SER A 5 2.89 1.60 2.49
N LEU A 6 3.56 1.88 1.37
CA LEU A 6 3.55 3.18 0.71
C LEU A 6 2.19 3.47 0.06
N THR A 7 1.63 2.53 -0.69
CA THR A 7 0.32 2.65 -1.34
C THR A 7 -0.76 3.06 -0.34
N ARG A 8 -0.76 2.49 0.86
CA ARG A 8 -1.73 2.83 1.92
C ARG A 8 -1.60 4.26 2.43
N ILE A 9 -0.37 4.78 2.50
CA ILE A 9 -0.11 6.17 2.85
C ILE A 9 -0.58 7.08 1.73
N PHE A 10 -0.24 6.77 0.46
CA PHE A 10 -0.64 7.58 -0.69
C PHE A 10 -2.16 7.64 -0.84
N TRP A 11 -2.86 6.51 -0.77
CA TRP A 11 -4.32 6.49 -0.82
C TRP A 11 -4.98 7.29 0.29
N SER A 12 -4.37 7.35 1.47
CA SER A 12 -4.94 8.10 2.61
C SER A 12 -4.59 9.59 2.57
N LEU A 13 -3.34 9.93 2.25
CA LEU A 13 -2.77 11.26 2.45
C LEU A 13 -2.55 12.06 1.16
N TYR A 14 -2.45 11.41 0.00
CA TYR A 14 -2.19 12.04 -1.29
C TYR A 14 -3.41 12.00 -2.22
N THR A 15 -3.97 10.81 -2.46
CA THR A 15 -5.10 10.59 -3.39
C THR A 15 -6.38 11.27 -2.93
N THR A 16 -6.57 11.44 -1.62
CA THR A 16 -7.74 12.16 -1.05
C THR A 16 -7.65 13.68 -1.18
N GLN A 17 -6.50 14.22 -1.59
CA GLN A 17 -6.33 15.65 -1.84
C GLN A 17 -6.81 16.02 -3.25
N SER A 18 -7.20 17.28 -3.46
CA SER A 18 -7.52 17.78 -4.80
C SER A 18 -6.30 17.66 -5.72
N THR A 19 -6.52 17.27 -6.97
CA THR A 19 -5.47 17.18 -7.99
C THR A 19 -4.77 18.52 -8.24
N GLU A 20 -5.45 19.64 -8.00
CA GLU A 20 -4.92 20.99 -8.16
C GLU A 20 -3.95 21.41 -7.04
N THR A 21 -4.06 20.79 -5.86
CA THR A 21 -3.33 21.23 -4.66
C THR A 21 -2.37 20.19 -4.10
N ARG A 22 -2.53 18.91 -4.47
CA ARG A 22 -1.66 17.83 -4.02
C ARG A 22 -0.22 18.06 -4.47
N LYS A 23 0.73 17.79 -3.58
CA LYS A 23 2.17 17.98 -3.82
C LYS A 23 2.94 16.72 -3.41
N PRO A 24 4.07 16.41 -4.06
CA PRO A 24 4.90 15.28 -3.66
C PRO A 24 5.40 15.43 -2.22
N PRO A 25 5.55 14.32 -1.47
CA PRO A 25 6.01 14.38 -0.10
C PRO A 25 7.51 14.67 -0.02
N ARG A 26 7.95 15.25 1.10
CA ARG A 26 9.35 15.17 1.52
C ARG A 26 9.61 13.81 2.16
N VAL A 27 10.76 13.20 1.85
CA VAL A 27 11.09 11.83 2.25
C VAL A 27 12.28 11.83 3.20
N VAL A 28 12.17 11.11 4.31
CA VAL A 28 13.29 10.76 5.19
C VAL A 28 13.21 9.27 5.45
N SER A 29 14.32 8.55 5.26
CA SER A 29 14.34 7.10 5.48
C SER A 29 15.52 6.60 6.32
N SER A 30 15.35 5.39 6.83
CA SER A 30 16.40 4.57 7.42
C SER A 30 16.23 3.14 6.94
N ILE A 31 17.27 2.56 6.36
CA ILE A 31 17.27 1.16 5.94
C ILE A 31 18.28 0.33 6.73
N GLN A 32 17.95 -0.95 6.91
CA GLN A 32 18.89 -1.98 7.27
C GLN A 32 19.20 -2.80 6.02
N LYS A 33 20.45 -2.79 5.55
CA LYS A 33 20.86 -3.64 4.42
C LYS A 33 21.07 -5.08 4.88
N TYR A 34 20.65 -6.04 4.06
CA TYR A 34 20.96 -7.45 4.20
C TYR A 34 22.40 -7.69 3.75
N ARG A 35 23.32 -7.99 4.69
CA ARG A 35 24.76 -8.05 4.40
C ARG A 35 25.15 -8.93 3.20
N PRO A 36 24.56 -10.14 3.02
CA PRO A 36 24.98 -11.03 1.93
C PRO A 36 24.69 -10.51 0.52
N THR A 37 23.61 -9.74 0.32
CA THR A 37 23.21 -9.28 -1.03
C THR A 37 23.27 -7.76 -1.20
N GLY A 38 23.39 -7.00 -0.11
CA GLY A 38 23.41 -5.54 -0.11
C GLY A 38 22.05 -4.87 -0.30
N VAL A 39 20.97 -5.64 -0.53
CA VAL A 39 19.60 -5.11 -0.68
C VAL A 39 19.01 -4.69 0.67
N ASP A 40 17.90 -3.95 0.68
CA ASP A 40 17.18 -3.62 1.90
C ASP A 40 16.56 -4.88 2.55
N GLU A 41 16.92 -5.15 3.79
CA GLU A 41 16.28 -6.16 4.64
C GLU A 41 15.04 -5.59 5.33
N ALA A 42 15.15 -4.35 5.79
CA ALA A 42 14.09 -3.58 6.40
C ALA A 42 14.25 -2.10 6.05
N ALA A 43 13.13 -1.39 5.94
CA ALA A 43 13.12 0.05 5.69
C ALA A 43 12.06 0.74 6.55
N ASN A 44 12.41 1.91 7.07
CA ASN A 44 11.50 2.83 7.74
C ASN A 44 11.51 4.14 6.96
N ILE A 45 10.35 4.63 6.56
CA ILE A 45 10.19 5.78 5.67
C ILE A 45 9.18 6.73 6.31
N ILE A 46 9.57 8.00 6.46
CA ILE A 46 8.71 9.09 6.91
C ILE A 46 8.44 10.00 5.72
N LEU A 47 7.16 10.19 5.42
CA LEU A 47 6.67 11.01 4.31
C LEU A 47 5.92 12.22 4.86
N THR A 48 6.37 13.42 4.50
CA THR A 48 5.69 14.67 4.86
C THR A 48 5.02 15.25 3.63
N PHE A 49 3.70 15.15 3.55
CA PHE A 49 2.88 15.69 2.46
C PHE A 49 2.52 17.16 2.74
N PRO A 50 3.01 18.12 1.94
CA PRO A 50 2.71 19.52 2.14
C PRO A 50 1.23 19.81 1.90
N ARG A 51 0.60 20.56 2.79
CA ARG A 51 -0.78 21.03 2.68
C ARG A 51 -0.90 22.45 3.20
N ASP A 52 -1.85 23.20 2.65
CA ASP A 52 -2.12 24.56 3.08
C ASP A 52 -2.53 24.62 4.57
N GLY A 53 -2.15 25.69 5.26
CA GLY A 53 -2.47 25.90 6.67
C GLY A 53 -3.97 25.92 6.96
N HIS A 54 -4.78 26.49 6.06
CA HIS A 54 -6.25 26.49 6.18
C HIS A 54 -6.82 25.08 6.02
N SER A 55 -6.09 24.19 5.34
CA SER A 55 -6.43 22.78 5.19
C SER A 55 -5.86 21.89 6.31
N GLY A 56 -5.35 22.46 7.41
CA GLY A 56 -4.84 21.70 8.56
C GLY A 56 -3.34 21.41 8.52
N GLY A 57 -2.60 22.00 7.57
CA GLY A 57 -1.14 21.86 7.47
C GLY A 57 -0.67 20.49 7.01
N ASN A 58 0.64 20.26 7.13
CA ASN A 58 1.30 19.05 6.63
C ASN A 58 0.69 17.77 7.21
N LEU A 59 0.57 16.74 6.36
CA LEU A 59 0.26 15.38 6.80
C LEU A 59 1.53 14.55 6.84
N VAL A 60 1.61 13.65 7.81
CA VAL A 60 2.77 12.76 7.98
C VAL A 60 2.32 11.32 7.87
N GLY A 61 3.00 10.54 7.03
CA GLY A 61 2.85 9.09 6.93
C GLY A 61 4.15 8.41 7.35
N ILE A 62 4.03 7.25 8.00
CA ILE A 62 5.17 6.41 8.37
C ILE A 62 4.94 5.02 7.76
N ALA A 63 5.85 4.60 6.88
CA ALA A 63 5.86 3.28 6.28
C ALA A 63 7.02 2.46 6.82
N THR A 64 6.74 1.21 7.18
CA THR A 64 7.76 0.26 7.62
C THR A 64 7.60 -1.05 6.83
N THR A 65 8.71 -1.65 6.44
CA THR A 65 8.73 -2.98 5.81
C THR A 65 9.92 -3.79 6.31
N SER A 66 9.77 -5.11 6.36
CA SER A 66 10.82 -6.04 6.74
C SER A 66 10.61 -7.39 6.07
N PHE A 67 11.70 -8.02 5.61
CA PHE A 67 11.70 -9.42 5.17
C PHE A 67 11.73 -10.42 6.33
N ARG A 68 12.10 -9.99 7.55
CA ARG A 68 12.30 -10.91 8.68
C ARG A 68 11.03 -11.27 9.42
N ILE A 69 10.14 -10.30 9.58
CA ILE A 69 8.98 -10.41 10.47
C ILE A 69 7.73 -9.97 9.69
N PRO A 70 6.72 -10.83 9.55
CA PRO A 70 5.43 -10.44 8.98
C PRO A 70 4.65 -9.54 9.95
N SER A 71 3.76 -8.71 9.42
CA SER A 71 2.88 -7.83 10.22
C SER A 71 1.88 -8.59 11.10
N ASP A 72 1.69 -9.89 10.86
CA ASP A 72 0.82 -10.78 11.63
C ASP A 72 1.56 -12.09 11.92
N ILE A 73 2.39 -12.08 12.96
CA ILE A 73 3.31 -13.18 13.28
C ILE A 73 2.59 -14.46 13.74
N ASP A 74 1.42 -14.33 14.36
CA ASP A 74 0.67 -15.45 14.92
C ASP A 74 -0.50 -15.90 14.04
N ASN A 75 -0.72 -15.24 12.89
CA ASN A 75 -1.88 -15.42 12.01
C ASN A 75 -3.23 -15.25 12.73
N LYS A 76 -3.23 -14.65 13.91
CA LYS A 76 -4.41 -14.36 14.73
C LYS A 76 -4.61 -12.86 14.88
N ARG A 77 -3.76 -12.05 14.25
CA ARG A 77 -3.79 -10.59 14.27
C ARG A 77 -3.60 -10.01 15.68
N ALA A 78 -2.92 -10.72 16.57
CA ALA A 78 -2.68 -10.22 17.94
C ALA A 78 -1.74 -9.01 17.97
N SER A 79 -0.95 -8.80 16.91
CA SER A 79 -0.08 -7.63 16.74
C SER A 79 -0.87 -6.32 16.48
N GLY A 80 -2.18 -6.42 16.28
CA GLY A 80 -3.05 -5.27 16.01
C GLY A 80 -3.18 -4.93 14.51
N PRO A 81 -3.74 -3.75 14.18
CA PRO A 81 -3.91 -3.32 12.80
C PRO A 81 -2.57 -2.96 12.15
N ALA A 82 -2.42 -3.31 10.88
CA ALA A 82 -1.20 -3.06 10.10
C ALA A 82 -1.14 -1.63 9.52
N VAL A 83 -2.29 -0.97 9.33
CA VAL A 83 -2.36 0.46 8.96
C VAL A 83 -3.34 1.17 9.87
N ARG A 84 -2.96 2.37 10.30
CA ARG A 84 -3.79 3.26 11.11
C ARG A 84 -3.77 4.65 10.50
N SER A 85 -4.95 5.15 10.13
CA SER A 85 -5.12 6.52 9.61
C SER A 85 -5.91 7.31 10.64
N GLN A 86 -5.26 8.31 11.25
CA GLN A 86 -5.81 9.11 12.34
C GLN A 86 -6.20 10.51 11.85
N SER A 87 -7.29 11.03 12.38
CA SER A 87 -7.83 12.34 12.05
C SER A 87 -8.48 12.99 13.27
N THR A 88 -8.91 14.25 13.13
CA THR A 88 -9.69 14.96 14.15
C THR A 88 -11.06 14.33 14.44
N LYS A 89 -11.53 13.37 13.64
CA LYS A 89 -12.83 12.70 13.84
C LYS A 89 -12.70 11.28 14.39
N GLY A 90 -11.48 10.75 14.46
CA GLY A 90 -11.22 9.38 14.89
C GLY A 90 -10.16 8.66 14.07
N GLU A 91 -10.19 7.34 14.12
CA GLU A 91 -9.18 6.45 13.55
C GLU A 91 -9.81 5.40 12.64
N LEU A 92 -9.20 5.18 11.47
CA LEU A 92 -9.46 4.05 10.59
C LEU A 92 -8.32 3.05 10.72
N GLN A 93 -8.66 1.78 10.91
CA GLN A 93 -7.73 0.67 11.07
C GLN A 93 -7.91 -0.33 9.94
N VAL A 94 -6.81 -0.69 9.29
CA VAL A 94 -6.74 -1.80 8.34
C VAL A 94 -6.00 -2.95 9.00
N TRP A 95 -6.60 -4.12 8.97
CA TRP A 95 -6.00 -5.33 9.52
C TRP A 95 -5.22 -6.11 8.47
N SER A 96 -4.17 -6.80 8.92
CA SER A 96 -3.35 -7.67 8.07
C SER A 96 -4.19 -8.81 7.46
N PRO A 97 -3.84 -9.28 6.24
CA PRO A 97 -2.81 -8.75 5.33
C PRO A 97 -3.28 -7.55 4.50
N ILE A 98 -2.42 -6.53 4.37
CA ILE A 98 -2.76 -5.24 3.72
C ILE A 98 -2.79 -5.29 2.19
N TYR A 99 -2.29 -6.38 1.60
CA TYR A 99 -2.32 -6.66 0.16
C TYR A 99 -3.59 -7.42 -0.28
N ARG A 100 -4.37 -7.97 0.67
CA ARG A 100 -5.64 -8.69 0.39
C ARG A 100 -6.66 -8.54 1.52
N GLN A 101 -7.06 -7.30 1.76
CA GLN A 101 -7.82 -6.93 2.96
C GLN A 101 -9.15 -7.66 3.06
N THR A 102 -9.44 -8.16 4.26
CA THR A 102 -10.76 -8.73 4.61
C THR A 102 -11.40 -8.07 5.82
N ARG A 103 -10.70 -7.15 6.49
CA ARG A 103 -11.19 -6.48 7.70
C ARG A 103 -10.71 -5.04 7.81
N ILE A 104 -11.66 -4.14 8.07
CA ILE A 104 -11.41 -2.74 8.40
C ILE A 104 -12.27 -2.38 9.60
N SER A 105 -11.66 -1.71 10.57
CA SER A 105 -12.37 -1.15 11.73
C SER A 105 -12.29 0.37 11.68
N SER A 106 -13.38 1.06 11.99
CA SER A 106 -13.38 2.52 12.18
C SER A 106 -13.88 2.87 13.57
N PHE A 107 -13.18 3.82 14.21
CA PHE A 107 -13.47 4.32 15.54
C PHE A 107 -13.65 5.83 15.46
N PHE A 108 -14.82 6.33 15.81
CA PHE A 108 -15.12 7.75 15.82
C PHE A 108 -15.06 8.29 17.24
N LEU A 109 -14.61 9.54 17.40
CA LEU A 109 -14.51 10.18 18.73
C LEU A 109 -15.87 10.29 19.46
N MET A 110 -16.98 10.21 18.74
CA MET A 110 -18.34 10.16 19.30
C MET A 110 -18.71 8.78 19.89
N GLY A 111 -17.74 7.88 20.09
CA GLY A 111 -17.96 6.54 20.64
C GLY A 111 -18.55 5.52 19.67
N LEU A 112 -18.78 5.90 18.41
CA LEU A 112 -19.24 4.99 17.37
C LEU A 112 -18.06 4.16 16.84
N SER A 113 -18.23 2.85 16.77
CA SER A 113 -17.29 1.95 16.11
C SER A 113 -17.99 1.08 15.08
N LYS A 114 -17.35 0.85 13.92
CA LYS A 114 -17.82 -0.11 12.92
C LYS A 114 -16.69 -1.07 12.58
N ASP A 115 -16.95 -2.35 12.67
CA ASP A 115 -16.02 -3.40 12.23
C ASP A 115 -16.63 -4.13 11.04
N LYS A 116 -15.97 -4.06 9.89
CA LYS A 116 -16.46 -4.63 8.64
C LYS A 116 -15.54 -5.74 8.18
N HIS A 117 -16.17 -6.80 7.71
CA HIS A 117 -15.52 -7.97 7.14
C HIS A 117 -16.02 -8.23 5.72
N TRP A 118 -15.13 -8.69 4.85
CA TRP A 118 -15.44 -9.08 3.48
C TRP A 118 -14.81 -10.44 3.17
N SER A 119 -15.50 -11.24 2.36
CA SER A 119 -14.93 -12.43 1.76
C SER A 119 -13.89 -12.05 0.69
N GLN A 120 -12.96 -12.97 0.40
CA GLN A 120 -12.08 -12.79 -0.75
C GLN A 120 -12.93 -12.76 -2.03
N PRO A 121 -12.60 -11.88 -3.00
CA PRO A 121 -13.24 -11.89 -4.31
C PRO A 121 -12.84 -13.14 -5.09
N GLY A 122 -13.64 -13.50 -6.08
CA GLY A 122 -13.32 -14.56 -7.03
C GLY A 122 -14.59 -15.13 -7.69
N PRO A 123 -14.46 -16.19 -8.50
CA PRO A 123 -15.54 -16.74 -9.30
C PRO A 123 -16.68 -17.40 -8.49
N GLY A 124 -16.56 -17.43 -7.16
CA GLY A 124 -17.56 -17.95 -6.24
C GLY A 124 -17.49 -19.48 -6.07
N PRO A 125 -18.01 -20.03 -4.95
CA PRO A 125 -17.95 -21.48 -4.69
C PRO A 125 -18.57 -22.32 -5.82
N GLY A 126 -17.95 -23.45 -6.16
CA GLY A 126 -18.44 -24.35 -7.21
C GLY A 126 -18.02 -23.97 -8.64
N SER A 127 -17.08 -23.03 -8.78
CA SER A 127 -16.53 -22.64 -10.08
C SER A 127 -15.50 -23.63 -10.62
N ASN A 128 -15.00 -24.53 -9.76
CA ASN A 128 -13.86 -25.42 -10.00
C ASN A 128 -12.58 -24.69 -10.45
N ARG A 129 -12.48 -23.38 -10.19
CA ARG A 129 -11.29 -22.58 -10.48
C ARG A 129 -10.43 -22.47 -9.23
N HIS A 130 -9.15 -22.74 -9.41
CA HIS A 130 -8.13 -22.65 -8.38
C HIS A 130 -7.04 -21.68 -8.85
N ASN A 131 -6.57 -20.82 -7.96
CA ASN A 131 -5.33 -20.07 -8.14
C ASN A 131 -4.24 -20.65 -7.23
N GLY A 132 -3.01 -20.20 -7.45
CA GLY A 132 -1.86 -20.68 -6.71
C GLY A 132 -0.61 -19.87 -7.00
N TYR A 133 0.42 -20.08 -6.20
CA TYR A 133 1.76 -19.54 -6.46
C TYR A 133 2.79 -20.65 -6.24
N LEU A 134 3.61 -20.90 -7.28
CA LEU A 134 4.52 -22.05 -7.34
C LEU A 134 3.73 -23.35 -7.08
N ASP A 135 4.19 -24.18 -6.14
CA ASP A 135 3.59 -25.48 -5.83
C ASP A 135 2.37 -25.38 -4.89
N ASN A 136 2.01 -24.17 -4.43
CA ASN A 136 0.88 -23.97 -3.52
C ASN A 136 -0.40 -23.62 -4.29
N THR A 137 -1.41 -24.47 -4.15
CA THR A 137 -2.78 -24.20 -4.59
C THR A 137 -3.56 -23.59 -3.44
N TYR A 138 -4.22 -22.46 -3.68
CA TYR A 138 -5.10 -21.80 -2.71
C TYR A 138 -6.49 -22.46 -2.69
N PRO A 139 -7.33 -22.15 -1.68
CA PRO A 139 -8.72 -22.58 -1.67
C PRO A 139 -9.46 -22.22 -2.97
N GLU A 140 -10.38 -23.09 -3.39
CA GLU A 140 -11.20 -22.88 -4.58
C GLU A 140 -11.83 -21.48 -4.58
N SER A 141 -11.81 -20.84 -5.74
CA SER A 141 -12.49 -19.56 -5.99
C SER A 141 -12.00 -18.36 -5.18
N GLU A 142 -10.85 -18.43 -4.49
CA GLU A 142 -10.29 -17.27 -3.78
C GLU A 142 -9.26 -16.54 -4.63
N GLY A 143 -9.47 -15.26 -4.90
CA GLY A 143 -8.59 -14.46 -5.75
C GLY A 143 -7.36 -13.82 -5.09
N TYR A 144 -7.27 -13.88 -3.76
CA TYR A 144 -6.18 -13.30 -2.96
C TYR A 144 -5.85 -11.83 -3.28
N GLY A 145 -6.86 -11.06 -3.70
CA GLY A 145 -6.73 -9.62 -4.05
C GLY A 145 -6.59 -9.34 -5.55
N MET A 146 -6.05 -10.27 -6.34
CA MET A 146 -5.73 -10.04 -7.75
C MET A 146 -6.95 -9.83 -8.66
N PHE A 147 -8.12 -10.34 -8.27
CA PHE A 147 -9.34 -10.19 -9.08
C PHE A 147 -9.79 -8.73 -9.18
N TRP A 148 -9.59 -7.93 -8.14
CA TRP A 148 -9.91 -6.50 -8.18
C TRP A 148 -9.05 -5.76 -9.21
N GLU A 149 -7.76 -6.10 -9.27
CA GLU A 149 -6.81 -5.51 -10.21
C GLU A 149 -7.09 -5.98 -11.64
N ALA A 150 -7.38 -7.27 -11.84
CA ALA A 150 -7.73 -7.83 -13.14
C ALA A 150 -9.05 -7.26 -13.70
N ASP A 151 -10.05 -7.03 -12.84
CA ASP A 151 -11.30 -6.39 -13.23
C ASP A 151 -11.03 -4.95 -13.69
N GLU A 152 -10.23 -4.16 -12.96
CA GLU A 152 -9.88 -2.79 -13.35
C GLU A 152 -9.05 -2.74 -14.64
N GLU A 153 -8.10 -3.66 -14.83
CA GLU A 153 -7.31 -3.80 -16.06
C GLU A 153 -8.19 -4.12 -17.27
N THR A 154 -9.25 -4.91 -17.08
CA THR A 154 -10.21 -5.24 -18.14
C THR A 154 -11.21 -4.10 -18.38
N LEU A 155 -11.72 -3.48 -17.32
CA LEU A 155 -12.71 -2.42 -17.39
C LEU A 155 -12.13 -1.15 -18.03
N ALA A 156 -10.88 -0.80 -17.74
CA ALA A 156 -10.27 0.43 -18.23
C ALA A 156 -10.32 0.57 -19.77
N PRO A 157 -9.85 -0.41 -20.57
CA PRO A 157 -10.00 -0.38 -22.02
C PRO A 157 -11.45 -0.37 -22.50
N THR A 158 -12.35 -1.10 -21.83
CA THR A 158 -13.78 -1.14 -22.21
C THR A 158 -14.48 0.21 -22.01
N GLU A 159 -14.01 1.00 -21.03
CA GLU A 159 -14.45 2.37 -20.78
C GLU A 159 -13.67 3.42 -21.60
N GLY A 160 -12.76 2.99 -22.48
CA GLY A 160 -11.92 3.88 -23.29
C GLY A 160 -10.79 4.57 -22.52
N ARG A 161 -10.45 4.10 -21.32
CA ARG A 161 -9.38 4.64 -20.48
C ARG A 161 -8.03 3.98 -20.83
N LYS A 162 -6.95 4.75 -20.69
CA LYS A 162 -5.57 4.28 -20.90
C LYS A 162 -4.83 3.93 -19.60
N ALA A 163 -5.49 4.13 -18.45
CA ALA A 163 -4.95 3.87 -17.13
C ALA A 163 -6.10 3.53 -16.15
N GLY A 164 -5.74 2.89 -15.03
CA GLY A 164 -6.66 2.60 -13.95
C GLY A 164 -7.22 3.85 -13.28
N ARG A 165 -8.41 3.73 -12.66
CA ARG A 165 -9.08 4.84 -11.96
C ARG A 165 -8.45 5.15 -10.60
N TYR A 166 -7.96 4.12 -9.92
CA TYR A 166 -7.52 4.19 -8.52
C TYR A 166 -6.00 4.22 -8.34
N GLU A 167 -5.24 3.80 -9.36
CA GLU A 167 -3.78 3.91 -9.44
C GLU A 167 -3.40 4.67 -10.73
N VAL A 168 -3.66 5.97 -10.71
CA VAL A 168 -3.38 6.83 -11.87
C VAL A 168 -1.88 7.00 -12.08
N LEU A 169 -1.47 7.16 -13.35
CA LEU A 169 -0.07 7.22 -13.73
C LEU A 169 0.73 8.28 -12.96
N ASP A 170 0.15 9.48 -12.76
CA ASP A 170 0.78 10.56 -12.00
C ASP A 170 1.14 10.15 -10.56
N GLU A 171 0.26 9.39 -9.90
CA GLU A 171 0.52 8.92 -8.55
C GLU A 171 1.62 7.86 -8.55
N SER A 172 1.56 6.93 -9.51
CA SER A 172 2.58 5.87 -9.67
C SER A 172 3.98 6.45 -9.88
N THR A 173 4.11 7.50 -10.71
CA THR A 173 5.41 8.17 -10.93
C THR A 173 5.95 8.77 -9.63
N ILE A 174 5.11 9.42 -8.82
CA ILE A 174 5.54 10.02 -7.55
C ILE A 174 5.91 8.94 -6.53
N VAL A 175 5.19 7.82 -6.50
CA VAL A 175 5.57 6.68 -5.66
C VAL A 175 6.93 6.12 -6.08
N MET A 176 7.21 6.04 -7.39
CA MET A 176 8.53 5.66 -7.90
C MET A 176 9.61 6.68 -7.48
N ASP A 177 9.35 7.98 -7.60
CA ASP A 177 10.26 9.03 -7.14
C ASP A 177 10.58 8.90 -5.64
N VAL A 178 9.58 8.56 -4.81
CA VAL A 178 9.78 8.29 -3.38
C VAL A 178 10.67 7.06 -3.18
N MET A 179 10.47 5.98 -3.92
CA MET A 179 11.33 4.79 -3.82
C MET A 179 12.76 5.08 -4.27
N ASP A 180 12.92 5.88 -5.32
CA ASP A 180 14.20 6.34 -5.84
C ASP A 180 14.94 7.20 -4.81
N GLU A 181 14.23 8.12 -4.17
CA GLU A 181 14.78 8.96 -3.10
C GLU A 181 15.24 8.13 -1.90
N VAL A 182 14.43 7.16 -1.43
CA VAL A 182 14.83 6.23 -0.36
C VAL A 182 16.12 5.47 -0.72
N ARG A 183 16.22 5.01 -1.97
CA ARG A 183 17.43 4.32 -2.45
C ARG A 183 18.64 5.26 -2.49
N ASN A 184 18.46 6.49 -2.96
CA ASN A 184 19.51 7.50 -3.05
C ASN A 184 20.04 7.89 -1.66
N GLN A 185 19.16 8.06 -0.65
CA GLN A 185 19.54 8.37 0.74
C GLN A 185 20.45 7.31 1.37
N HIS A 186 20.52 6.10 0.80
CA HIS A 186 21.23 4.98 1.39
C HIS A 186 22.18 4.26 0.44
N ASP A 187 22.58 4.90 -0.66
CA ASP A 187 23.55 4.33 -1.61
C ASP A 187 23.13 2.93 -2.07
N LEU A 188 21.85 2.79 -2.44
CA LEU A 188 21.29 1.58 -3.04
C LEU A 188 21.10 1.78 -4.54
N HIS A 189 22.01 1.23 -5.33
CA HIS A 189 21.99 1.35 -6.79
C HIS A 189 21.62 0.04 -7.43
N TYR A 190 20.71 0.12 -8.40
CA TYR A 190 20.57 -0.96 -9.37
C TYR A 190 21.77 -0.94 -10.33
N PRO A 191 22.20 -2.11 -10.83
CA PRO A 191 23.16 -2.21 -11.91
C PRO A 191 22.79 -1.32 -13.11
N SER A 192 23.80 -0.73 -13.75
CA SER A 192 23.61 0.24 -14.84
C SER A 192 22.91 -0.35 -16.07
N ASN A 193 22.96 -1.67 -16.26
CA ASN A 193 22.30 -2.36 -17.37
C ASN A 193 20.79 -2.56 -17.18
N ILE A 194 20.23 -2.27 -16.00
CA ILE A 194 18.79 -2.38 -15.73
C ILE A 194 18.14 -1.04 -15.37
N LYS A 195 18.92 0.03 -15.20
CA LYS A 195 18.41 1.36 -14.88
C LYS A 195 18.10 2.12 -16.18
N VAL A 196 16.82 2.28 -16.51
CA VAL A 196 16.38 3.23 -17.54
C VAL A 196 16.28 4.60 -16.85
N THR A 197 17.26 5.46 -17.07
CA THR A 197 17.12 6.89 -16.75
C THR A 197 16.25 7.55 -17.82
N HIS A 198 15.15 8.19 -17.39
CA HIS A 198 14.34 9.07 -18.22
C HIS A 198 15.04 10.41 -18.44
#